data_AF-A0A9D4ZMX7-F1
#
_entry.id   AF-A0A9D4ZMX7-F1
#
_cell.length_a   1.000
_cell.length_b   1.000
_cell.length_c   1.000
_cell.angle_alpha   90.00
_cell.angle_beta   90.00
_cell.angle_gamma   90.00
#
_symmetry.space_group_name_H-M   'P 1'
#
loop_
_entity.id
_entity.type
_entity.pdbx_description
1 polymer ?
#
loop_
_entity_poly.entity_id
_entity_poly.type
_entity_poly.pdbx_seq_one_letter_code
_entity_poly.pdbx_strand_id
1 'polypeptide(L)'
;MRISRTVLYSDVIAVDYLTTTPKKPNSALPKVARVRLTSKFEVTAYIPGIGHNLQEHSVVLVRGGRVKDLPGVRYHIVRGALDAVGVKDRKKGRYMRGVTPDVVTETKRVGGSTYRVPIEVVPAKGKALAIRWSLIACRKCSGRSMALRSSDELTDAARNSGSAIRKKEETHKVAEANKAFAHFR
;
A
#
# COMPACT_ATOMS: atom_id res chain seq x y z
N MET A 1 -11.13 20.88 4.85
CA MET A 1 -9.95 20.06 4.49
C MET A 1 -9.26 19.63 5.78
N ARG A 2 -9.58 18.44 6.32
CA ARG A 2 -9.08 17.96 7.63
C ARG A 2 -7.62 17.50 7.49
N ILE A 3 -6.68 18.41 7.70
CA ILE A 3 -5.27 18.06 7.88
C ILE A 3 -5.14 17.46 9.28
N SER A 4 -5.09 16.12 9.34
CA SER A 4 -4.79 15.35 10.54
C SER A 4 -3.54 15.89 11.25
N ARG A 5 -3.62 15.96 12.58
CA ARG A 5 -2.65 16.46 13.60
C ARG A 5 -1.20 15.89 13.52
N THR A 6 -0.54 15.85 12.36
CA THR A 6 0.76 15.16 12.24
C THR A 6 1.74 15.76 11.22
N VAL A 7 1.38 16.89 10.59
CA VAL A 7 2.28 17.63 9.69
C VAL A 7 2.58 18.96 10.36
N LEU A 8 3.82 19.18 10.80
CA LEU A 8 4.16 20.36 11.60
C LEU A 8 4.93 21.45 10.86
N TYR A 9 5.46 21.21 9.65
CA TYR A 9 6.13 22.25 8.87
C TYR A 9 5.88 22.02 7.38
N SER A 10 5.25 23.00 6.71
CA SER A 10 4.88 22.94 5.30
C SER A 10 6.04 23.28 4.36
N ASP A 11 6.98 24.13 4.80
CA ASP A 11 8.03 24.69 3.93
C ASP A 11 9.39 24.64 4.64
N VAL A 12 10.20 23.64 4.29
CA VAL A 12 11.52 23.40 4.90
C VAL A 12 12.55 23.26 3.79
N ILE A 13 13.65 24.00 3.89
CA ILE A 13 14.72 24.01 2.87
C ILE A 13 15.79 23.01 3.31
N ALA A 14 16.03 21.99 2.50
CA ALA A 14 17.16 21.08 2.71
C ALA A 14 18.46 21.83 2.41
N VAL A 15 19.37 21.85 3.39
CA VAL A 15 20.64 22.58 3.28
C VAL A 15 21.73 21.63 2.82
N ASP A 16 21.93 20.53 3.57
CA ASP A 16 23.02 19.57 3.29
C ASP A 16 22.56 18.12 3.43
N TYR A 17 23.18 17.21 2.66
CA TYR A 17 23.04 15.76 2.81
C TYR A 17 24.22 15.19 3.59
N LEU A 18 23.92 14.36 4.59
CA LEU A 18 24.93 13.71 5.42
C LEU A 18 24.61 12.21 5.55
N THR A 19 25.67 11.42 5.65
CA THR A 19 25.59 10.04 6.11
C THR A 19 25.94 10.02 7.60
N THR A 20 25.11 9.37 8.41
CA THR A 20 25.35 9.25 9.86
C THR A 20 25.62 7.80 10.21
N THR A 21 26.50 7.56 11.18
CA THR A 21 26.78 6.22 11.69
C THR A 21 25.55 5.65 12.41
N PRO A 22 25.06 4.46 12.03
CA PRO A 22 23.90 3.85 12.67
C PRO A 22 24.24 3.32 14.06
N LYS A 23 23.21 3.12 14.90
CA LYS A 23 23.38 2.56 16.25
C LYS A 23 23.88 1.10 16.25
N LYS A 24 23.61 0.34 15.18
CA LYS A 24 23.99 -1.09 15.05
C LYS A 24 25.08 -1.25 13.99
N PRO A 25 26.16 -2.02 14.25
CA PRO A 25 27.33 -2.08 13.38
C PRO A 25 27.04 -2.66 11.98
N ASN A 26 26.06 -3.55 11.84
CA ASN A 26 25.73 -4.21 10.56
C ASN A 26 24.53 -3.56 9.84
N SER A 27 24.16 -2.33 10.20
CA SER A 27 23.04 -1.64 9.56
C SER A 27 23.51 -0.84 8.35
N ALA A 28 22.69 -0.79 7.30
CA ALA A 28 22.98 0.02 6.12
C ALA A 28 23.17 1.50 6.51
N LEU A 29 24.15 2.17 5.89
CA LEU A 29 24.43 3.59 6.15
C LEU A 29 23.19 4.44 5.83
N PRO A 30 22.51 5.00 6.86
CA PRO A 30 21.32 5.78 6.64
C PRO A 30 21.64 7.14 6.03
N LYS A 31 20.75 7.58 5.14
CA LYS A 31 20.82 8.90 4.50
C LYS A 31 20.00 9.90 5.32
N VAL A 32 20.61 11.02 5.62
CA VAL A 32 20.05 12.07 6.47
C VAL A 32 20.23 13.41 5.76
N ALA A 33 19.32 14.35 5.98
CA ALA A 33 19.46 15.72 5.52
C ALA A 33 19.39 16.68 6.71
N ARG A 34 20.20 17.74 6.67
CA ARG A 34 19.97 18.93 7.47
C ARG A 34 18.90 19.76 6.78
N VAL A 35 17.87 20.10 7.52
CA VAL A 35 16.71 20.81 6.98
C VAL A 35 16.45 22.03 7.85
N ARG A 36 16.29 23.19 7.21
CA ARG A 36 16.01 24.46 7.88
C ARG A 36 14.52 24.73 7.85
N LEU A 37 13.91 24.69 9.04
CA LEU A 37 12.49 24.99 9.23
C LEU A 37 12.21 26.47 8.93
N THR A 38 10.96 26.78 8.60
CA THR A 38 10.46 28.16 8.48
C THR A 38 10.71 28.97 9.76
N SER A 39 10.72 28.30 10.91
CA SER A 39 11.06 28.85 12.22
C SER A 39 12.56 29.14 12.41
N LYS A 40 13.36 29.07 11.33
CA LYS A 40 14.83 29.25 11.28
C LYS A 40 15.65 28.23 12.05
N PHE A 41 15.03 27.30 12.77
CA PHE A 41 15.71 26.18 13.41
C PHE A 41 16.18 25.15 12.39
N GLU A 42 17.40 24.66 12.59
CA GLU A 42 17.95 23.57 11.80
C GLU A 42 17.70 22.24 12.50
N VAL A 43 17.18 21.29 11.73
CA VAL A 43 16.86 19.96 12.23
C VAL A 43 17.45 18.90 11.32
N THR A 44 17.91 17.83 11.93
CA THR A 44 18.38 16.65 11.22
C THR A 44 17.21 15.72 10.95
N ALA A 45 16.91 15.45 9.67
CA ALA A 45 15.78 14.62 9.26
C ALA A 45 16.24 13.41 8.44
N TYR A 46 15.63 12.26 8.71
CA TYR A 46 15.92 11.02 8.00
C TYR A 46 15.21 10.96 6.64
N ILE A 47 15.94 10.48 5.63
CA ILE A 47 15.44 10.27 4.27
C ILE A 47 14.99 8.79 4.12
N PRO A 48 13.68 8.50 4.01
CA PRO A 48 13.20 7.12 3.99
C PRO A 48 13.32 6.45 2.62
N GLY A 49 13.79 5.20 2.57
CA GLY A 49 13.84 4.37 1.35
C GLY A 49 15.20 4.39 0.63
N ILE A 50 15.26 3.78 -0.55
CA ILE A 50 16.48 3.59 -1.34
C ILE A 50 16.59 4.71 -2.39
N GLY A 51 17.75 5.38 -2.44
CA GLY A 51 18.02 6.52 -3.34
C GLY A 51 17.20 7.79 -3.01
N HIS A 52 17.62 8.99 -3.40
CA HIS A 52 16.85 10.24 -3.28
C HIS A 52 17.22 11.20 -4.41
N ASN A 53 16.33 12.14 -4.73
CA ASN A 53 16.52 13.16 -5.77
C ASN A 53 16.65 14.59 -5.19
N LEU A 54 16.86 14.70 -3.88
CA LEU A 54 16.95 16.00 -3.21
C LEU A 54 18.30 16.65 -3.54
N GLN A 55 18.25 17.91 -3.91
CA GLN A 55 19.40 18.78 -4.12
C GLN A 55 19.51 19.78 -2.96
N GLU A 56 20.60 20.53 -2.91
CA GLU A 56 20.69 21.70 -2.05
C GLU A 56 19.52 22.65 -2.36
N HIS A 57 18.95 23.27 -1.33
CA HIS A 57 17.81 24.17 -1.40
C HIS A 57 16.47 23.55 -1.85
N SER A 58 16.37 22.23 -1.95
CA SER A 58 15.08 21.57 -2.23
C SER A 58 14.07 21.78 -1.10
N VAL A 59 12.81 22.03 -1.47
CA VAL A 59 11.72 22.21 -0.52
C VAL A 59 11.14 20.84 -0.16
N VAL A 60 11.13 20.53 1.13
CA VAL A 60 10.68 19.22 1.63
C VAL A 60 9.69 19.36 2.77
N LEU A 61 8.75 18.41 2.82
CA LEU A 61 7.83 18.28 3.94
C LEU A 61 8.42 17.38 5.01
N VAL A 62 8.38 17.82 6.27
CA VAL A 62 8.96 17.08 7.40
C VAL A 62 7.87 16.64 8.39
N ARG A 63 7.93 15.38 8.80
CA ARG A 63 7.06 14.78 9.82
C ARG A 63 7.86 14.47 11.09
N GLY A 64 7.27 14.75 12.25
CA GLY A 64 7.81 14.32 13.54
C GLY A 64 7.76 12.80 13.72
N GLY A 65 8.86 12.21 14.18
CA GLY A 65 8.97 10.78 14.48
C GLY A 65 10.41 10.37 14.79
N ARG A 66 10.61 9.58 15.85
CA ARG A 66 11.94 9.06 16.20
C ARG A 66 12.33 7.93 15.27
N VAL A 67 13.52 8.03 14.67
CA VAL A 67 14.12 6.92 13.92
C VAL A 67 14.75 5.95 14.92
N LYS A 68 14.40 4.67 14.85
CA LYS A 68 14.88 3.67 15.82
C LYS A 68 16.39 3.43 15.73
N ASP A 69 16.94 3.51 14.52
CA ASP A 69 18.34 3.14 14.24
C ASP A 69 19.32 4.32 14.35
N LEU A 70 18.82 5.54 14.44
CA LEU A 70 19.61 6.78 14.49
C LEU A 70 19.39 7.51 15.81
N PRO A 71 20.40 7.62 16.70
CA PRO A 71 20.31 8.50 17.85
C PRO A 71 20.30 9.97 17.39
N GLY A 72 19.47 10.80 18.02
CA GLY A 72 19.37 12.24 17.72
C GLY A 72 18.41 12.63 16.58
N VAL A 73 18.04 11.71 15.68
CA VAL A 73 17.13 12.02 14.56
C VAL A 73 15.66 11.85 14.98
N ARG A 74 14.95 12.97 15.06
CA ARG A 74 13.54 13.06 15.52
C ARG A 74 12.55 13.40 14.41
N TYR A 75 13.03 13.53 13.19
CA TYR A 75 12.25 13.96 12.05
C TYR A 75 12.45 13.03 10.85
N HIS A 76 11.41 12.88 10.06
CA HIS A 76 11.40 12.12 8.82
C HIS A 76 10.98 13.03 7.66
N ILE A 77 11.69 12.95 6.54
CA ILE A 77 11.24 13.59 5.30
C ILE A 77 10.08 12.78 4.72
N VAL A 78 8.98 13.46 4.40
CA VAL A 78 7.83 12.86 3.72
C VAL A 78 8.13 12.82 2.23
N ARG A 79 8.18 11.61 1.67
CA ARG A 79 8.31 11.42 0.21
C ARG A 79 6.96 11.36 -0.48
N GLY A 80 6.92 11.83 -1.72
CA GLY A 80 5.73 11.96 -2.55
C GLY A 80 5.01 13.30 -2.41
N ALA A 81 5.71 14.32 -1.89
CA ALA A 81 5.22 15.69 -1.73
C ALA A 81 6.38 16.67 -1.95
N LEU A 82 6.09 17.86 -2.51
CA LEU A 82 7.08 18.87 -2.91
C LEU A 82 8.18 18.26 -3.79
N ASP A 83 9.45 18.59 -3.57
CA ASP A 83 10.58 18.12 -4.38
C ASP A 83 11.03 16.69 -4.02
N ALA A 84 10.53 16.14 -2.91
CA ALA A 84 10.83 14.80 -2.47
C ALA A 84 10.04 13.76 -3.28
N VAL A 85 10.57 13.35 -4.44
CA VAL A 85 9.94 12.34 -5.31
C VAL A 85 9.75 10.99 -4.57
N GLY A 86 8.66 10.31 -4.88
CA GLY A 86 8.40 8.95 -4.40
C GLY A 86 9.48 7.95 -4.84
N VAL A 87 9.66 6.88 -4.07
CA VAL A 87 10.56 5.79 -4.47
C VAL A 87 10.04 5.15 -5.77
N LYS A 88 10.88 5.11 -6.81
CA LYS A 88 10.58 4.41 -8.08
C LYS A 88 10.21 2.95 -7.78
N ASP A 89 9.21 2.42 -8.50
CA ASP A 89 8.67 1.06 -8.33
C ASP A 89 7.97 0.72 -7.00
N ARG A 90 7.59 1.71 -6.19
CA ARG A 90 6.75 1.47 -5.02
C ARG A 90 5.30 1.16 -5.43
N LYS A 91 5.02 -0.09 -5.78
CA LYS A 91 3.67 -0.61 -6.08
C LYS A 91 2.79 -0.57 -4.82
N LYS A 92 2.05 0.52 -4.61
CA LYS A 92 1.06 0.61 -3.51
C LYS A 92 -0.26 -0.03 -3.93
N GLY A 93 -0.65 -1.14 -3.27
CA GLY A 93 -2.03 -1.66 -3.27
C GLY A 93 -2.63 -2.11 -4.60
N ARG A 94 -1.86 -2.22 -5.69
CA ARG A 94 -2.35 -2.64 -7.01
C ARG A 94 -2.98 -4.04 -6.96
N TYR A 95 -2.37 -4.96 -6.21
CA TYR A 95 -2.87 -6.32 -6.02
C TYR A 95 -4.27 -6.34 -5.38
N MET A 96 -4.53 -5.48 -4.40
CA MET A 96 -5.80 -5.49 -3.68
C MET A 96 -6.95 -5.01 -4.57
N ARG A 97 -6.72 -4.00 -5.42
CA ARG A 97 -7.70 -3.60 -6.44
C ARG A 97 -7.93 -4.70 -7.47
N GLY A 98 -6.87 -5.39 -7.91
CA GLY A 98 -6.98 -6.50 -8.86
C GLY A 98 -7.92 -7.60 -8.35
N VAL A 99 -7.75 -8.01 -7.09
CA VAL A 99 -8.50 -9.13 -6.48
C VAL A 99 -9.89 -8.74 -6.00
N THR A 100 -10.18 -7.45 -5.75
CA THR A 100 -11.48 -7.01 -5.26
C THR A 100 -12.58 -7.26 -6.30
N PRO A 101 -13.63 -8.06 -5.98
CA PRO A 101 -14.76 -8.27 -6.88
C PRO A 101 -15.79 -7.13 -6.76
N ASP A 102 -16.30 -6.67 -7.90
CA ASP A 102 -17.37 -5.66 -7.94
C ASP A 102 -18.78 -6.28 -7.92
N VAL A 103 -18.91 -7.51 -8.40
CA VAL A 103 -20.16 -8.28 -8.43
C VAL A 103 -19.88 -9.69 -7.90
N VAL A 104 -20.80 -10.20 -7.08
CA VAL A 104 -20.78 -11.57 -6.56
C VAL A 104 -22.14 -12.20 -6.77
N THR A 105 -22.18 -13.51 -7.00
CA THR A 105 -23.44 -14.26 -7.07
C THR A 105 -23.84 -14.78 -5.70
N GLU A 106 -25.03 -14.41 -5.23
CA GLU A 106 -25.66 -15.01 -4.06
C GLU A 106 -26.74 -16.01 -4.51
N THR A 107 -26.91 -17.09 -3.77
CA THR A 107 -27.97 -18.07 -4.03
C THR A 107 -29.27 -17.59 -3.39
N LYS A 108 -30.31 -17.36 -4.19
CA LYS A 108 -31.64 -16.94 -3.73
C LYS A 108 -32.69 -17.97 -4.13
N ARG A 109 -33.60 -18.30 -3.21
CA ARG A 109 -34.70 -19.24 -3.46
C ARG A 109 -35.96 -18.45 -3.79
N VAL A 110 -36.52 -18.68 -4.97
CA VAL A 110 -37.73 -17.97 -5.47
C VAL A 110 -38.64 -19.00 -6.11
N GLY A 111 -39.92 -19.04 -5.70
CA GLY A 111 -40.92 -19.95 -6.29
C GLY A 111 -40.57 -21.44 -6.21
N GLY A 112 -39.79 -21.86 -5.22
CA GLY A 112 -39.34 -23.25 -5.04
C GLY A 112 -37.98 -23.59 -5.67
N SER A 113 -37.54 -22.85 -6.69
CA SER A 113 -36.25 -23.03 -7.37
C SER A 113 -35.14 -22.14 -6.79
N THR A 114 -33.88 -22.58 -6.91
CA THR A 114 -32.70 -21.84 -6.46
C THR A 114 -32.00 -21.16 -7.62
N TYR A 115 -31.91 -19.83 -7.58
CA TYR A 115 -31.23 -19.02 -8.59
C TYR A 115 -29.93 -18.45 -8.04
N ARG A 116 -28.93 -18.27 -8.91
CA ARG A 116 -27.73 -17.48 -8.61
C ARG A 116 -27.99 -16.05 -9.05
N VAL A 117 -28.30 -15.19 -8.10
CA VAL A 117 -28.61 -13.78 -8.35
C VAL A 117 -27.32 -12.97 -8.23
N PRO A 118 -26.90 -12.24 -9.28
CA PRO A 118 -25.76 -11.34 -9.18
C PRO A 118 -26.11 -10.10 -8.38
N ILE A 119 -25.25 -9.76 -7.42
CA ILE A 119 -25.40 -8.61 -6.51
C ILE A 119 -24.12 -7.78 -6.56
N GLU A 120 -24.28 -6.47 -6.68
CA GLU A 120 -23.18 -5.50 -6.62
C GLU A 120 -22.62 -5.41 -5.20
N VAL A 121 -21.29 -5.47 -5.09
CA VAL A 121 -20.62 -5.59 -3.80
C VAL A 121 -20.26 -4.21 -3.27
N VAL A 122 -20.71 -3.92 -2.04
CA VAL A 122 -20.29 -2.73 -1.30
C VAL A 122 -18.76 -2.76 -1.10
N PRO A 123 -18.01 -1.66 -1.30
CA PRO A 123 -16.55 -1.65 -1.29
C PRO A 123 -15.88 -2.26 -0.04
N ALA A 124 -16.51 -2.14 1.14
CA ALA A 124 -16.02 -2.76 2.37
C ALA A 124 -16.10 -4.30 2.31
N LYS A 125 -17.23 -4.85 1.85
CA LYS A 125 -17.45 -6.30 1.64
C LYS A 125 -16.51 -6.82 0.54
N GLY A 126 -16.30 -6.04 -0.52
CA GLY A 126 -15.39 -6.38 -1.62
C GLY A 126 -13.94 -6.54 -1.14
N LYS A 127 -13.43 -5.59 -0.34
CA LYS A 127 -12.08 -5.70 0.25
C LYS A 127 -11.94 -6.91 1.18
N ALA A 128 -12.97 -7.21 1.97
CA ALA A 128 -12.96 -8.37 2.86
C ALA A 128 -12.92 -9.69 2.08
N LEU A 129 -13.67 -9.79 0.98
CA LEU A 129 -13.63 -10.93 0.07
C LEU A 129 -12.26 -11.07 -0.59
N ALA A 130 -11.66 -9.96 -1.03
CA ALA A 130 -10.33 -9.97 -1.63
C ALA A 130 -9.28 -10.54 -0.67
N ILE A 131 -9.26 -10.06 0.58
CA ILE A 131 -8.35 -10.57 1.61
C ILE A 131 -8.58 -12.07 1.84
N ARG A 132 -9.85 -12.49 1.96
CA ARG A 132 -10.19 -13.90 2.16
C ARG A 132 -9.72 -14.79 1.01
N TRP A 133 -9.95 -14.38 -0.24
CA TRP A 133 -9.53 -15.13 -1.42
C TRP A 133 -8.01 -15.23 -1.54
N SER A 134 -7.29 -14.14 -1.25
CA SER A 134 -5.83 -14.16 -1.20
C SER A 134 -5.29 -15.11 -0.11
N LEU A 135 -5.89 -15.12 1.08
CA LEU A 135 -5.48 -16.04 2.16
C LEU A 135 -5.74 -17.50 1.80
N ILE A 136 -6.87 -17.79 1.15
CA ILE A 136 -7.20 -19.14 0.67
C ILE A 136 -6.21 -19.59 -0.40
N ALA A 137 -5.88 -18.71 -1.36
CA ALA A 137 -4.88 -18.98 -2.39
C ALA A 137 -3.51 -19.32 -1.77
N CYS A 138 -3.05 -18.52 -0.81
CA CYS A 138 -1.78 -18.75 -0.10
C CYS A 138 -1.76 -20.08 0.68
N ARG A 139 -2.90 -20.52 1.20
CA ARG A 139 -3.03 -21.80 1.93
C ARG A 139 -3.05 -23.02 1.00
N LYS A 140 -3.56 -22.88 -0.23
CA LYS A 140 -3.75 -24.00 -1.17
C LYS A 140 -2.44 -24.57 -1.73
N CYS A 141 -1.41 -23.74 -1.92
CA CYS A 141 -0.11 -24.21 -2.40
C CYS A 141 0.68 -24.85 -1.25
N SER A 142 1.04 -26.13 -1.32
CA SER A 142 1.93 -26.82 -0.36
C SER A 142 3.42 -26.65 -0.74
N GLY A 143 4.35 -26.94 0.18
CA GLY A 143 5.79 -27.05 -0.13
C GLY A 143 6.70 -25.82 0.08
N ARG A 144 6.16 -24.61 0.31
CA ARG A 144 6.97 -23.40 0.67
C ARG A 144 6.62 -22.82 2.04
N SER A 145 7.42 -21.92 2.61
CA SER A 145 7.02 -21.17 3.82
C SER A 145 5.86 -20.24 3.51
N MET A 146 4.99 -19.97 4.51
CA MET A 146 3.81 -19.11 4.34
C MET A 146 4.18 -17.70 3.85
N ALA A 147 5.32 -17.17 4.30
CA ALA A 147 5.81 -15.86 3.89
C ALA A 147 6.13 -15.80 2.39
N LEU A 148 6.79 -16.84 1.86
CA LEU A 148 7.12 -16.92 0.44
C LEU A 148 5.87 -17.08 -0.42
N ARG A 149 4.93 -17.96 -0.03
CA ARG A 149 3.65 -18.14 -0.74
C ARG A 149 2.86 -16.84 -0.82
N SER A 150 2.82 -16.11 0.29
CA SER A 150 2.16 -14.80 0.36
C SER A 150 2.84 -13.80 -0.57
N SER A 151 4.17 -13.76 -0.58
CA SER A 151 4.94 -12.88 -1.48
C SER A 151 4.69 -13.19 -2.95
N ASP A 152 4.70 -14.47 -3.33
CA ASP A 152 4.47 -14.92 -4.70
C ASP A 152 3.06 -14.54 -5.18
N GLU A 153 2.02 -14.90 -4.41
CA GLU A 153 0.62 -14.59 -4.76
C GLU A 153 0.36 -13.07 -4.82
N LEU A 154 0.99 -12.28 -3.94
CA LEU A 154 0.89 -10.81 -4.01
C LEU A 154 1.57 -10.24 -5.26
N THR A 155 2.68 -10.84 -5.68
CA THR A 155 3.42 -10.43 -6.88
C THR A 155 2.66 -10.78 -8.14
N ASP A 156 2.09 -11.98 -8.19
CA ASP A 156 1.25 -12.45 -9.29
C ASP A 156 -0.04 -11.63 -9.38
N ALA A 157 -0.73 -11.40 -8.25
CA ALA A 157 -1.93 -10.57 -8.22
C ALA A 157 -1.65 -9.13 -8.67
N ALA A 158 -0.45 -8.60 -8.39
CA ALA A 158 -0.05 -7.28 -8.89
C ALA A 158 0.19 -7.24 -10.42
N ARG A 159 0.39 -8.41 -11.05
CA ARG A 159 0.50 -8.61 -12.50
C ARG A 159 -0.82 -9.08 -13.14
N ASN A 160 -1.94 -9.05 -12.40
CA ASN A 160 -3.24 -9.61 -12.81
C ASN A 160 -3.18 -11.11 -13.13
N SER A 161 -2.35 -11.85 -12.40
CA SER A 161 -2.25 -13.31 -12.48
C SER A 161 -2.39 -13.92 -11.08
N GLY A 162 -2.43 -15.25 -11.00
CA GLY A 162 -2.52 -15.96 -9.72
C GLY A 162 -3.91 -16.51 -9.40
N SER A 163 -4.00 -17.26 -8.32
CA SER A 163 -5.20 -18.03 -7.99
C SER A 163 -6.34 -17.13 -7.51
N ALA A 164 -6.02 -16.07 -6.77
CA ALA A 164 -7.02 -15.12 -6.27
C ALA A 164 -7.65 -14.29 -7.41
N ILE A 165 -6.88 -13.93 -8.44
CA ILE A 165 -7.38 -13.23 -9.63
C ILE A 165 -8.29 -14.13 -10.46
N ARG A 166 -7.86 -15.37 -10.74
CA ARG A 166 -8.70 -16.37 -11.42
C ARG A 166 -10.04 -16.55 -10.69
N LYS A 167 -10.02 -16.58 -9.36
CA LYS A 167 -11.25 -16.69 -8.57
C LYS A 167 -12.20 -15.51 -8.80
N LYS A 168 -11.68 -14.29 -8.87
CA LYS A 168 -12.47 -13.10 -9.21
C LYS A 168 -13.07 -13.21 -10.62
N GLU A 169 -12.24 -13.55 -11.60
CA GLU A 169 -12.68 -13.68 -13.00
C GLU A 169 -13.77 -14.74 -13.16
N GLU A 170 -13.62 -15.89 -12.51
CA GLU A 170 -14.66 -16.93 -12.44
C GLU A 170 -15.96 -16.38 -11.85
N THR A 171 -15.89 -15.62 -10.74
CA THR A 171 -17.09 -15.05 -10.12
C THR A 171 -17.78 -14.02 -11.00
N HIS A 172 -17.01 -13.22 -11.74
CA HIS A 172 -17.55 -12.25 -12.70
C HIS A 172 -18.20 -12.94 -13.89
N LYS A 173 -17.57 -13.98 -14.44
CA LYS A 173 -18.12 -14.80 -15.53
C LYS A 173 -19.46 -15.44 -15.13
N VAL A 174 -19.55 -15.98 -13.91
CA VAL A 174 -20.80 -16.57 -13.40
C VAL A 174 -21.87 -15.51 -13.14
N ALA A 175 -21.48 -14.32 -12.67
CA ALA A 175 -22.40 -13.21 -12.47
C ALA A 175 -22.95 -12.68 -13.81
N GLU A 176 -22.09 -12.58 -14.83
CA GLU A 176 -22.46 -12.16 -16.17
C GLU A 176 -23.42 -13.14 -16.85
N ALA A 177 -23.15 -14.45 -16.74
CA ALA A 177 -24.03 -15.49 -17.25
C ALA A 177 -25.43 -15.45 -16.61
N ASN A 178 -25.52 -15.04 -15.34
CA ASN A 178 -26.77 -14.96 -14.58
C ASN A 178 -27.35 -13.54 -14.50
N LYS A 179 -26.90 -12.61 -15.34
CA LYS A 179 -27.35 -11.21 -15.33
C LYS A 179 -28.86 -11.05 -15.51
N ALA A 180 -29.50 -11.98 -16.22
CA ALA A 180 -30.95 -12.02 -16.39
C ALA A 180 -31.70 -12.09 -15.05
N PHE A 181 -31.14 -12.76 -14.04
CA PHE A 181 -31.76 -12.91 -12.71
C PHE A 181 -31.50 -11.73 -11.77
N ALA A 182 -30.84 -10.67 -12.25
CA ALA A 182 -30.54 -9.49 -11.45
C ALA A 182 -31.80 -8.69 -11.05
N HIS A 183 -32.99 -9.04 -11.51
CA HIS A 183 -34.24 -8.43 -11.04
C HIS A 183 -34.71 -9.04 -9.71
N PHE A 184 -34.26 -10.25 -9.37
CA PHE A 184 -34.58 -10.91 -8.11
C PHE A 184 -33.70 -10.41 -6.94
N ARG A 185 -33.17 -9.18 -6.98
CA ARG A 185 -32.34 -8.61 -5.88
C ARG A 185 -33.13 -8.56 -4.58
#